data_AF-A0A964IUV8-F1
#
_entry.id   AF-A0A964IUV8-F1
#
_cell.length_a   1.000
_cell.length_b   1.000
_cell.length_c   1.000
_cell.angle_alpha   90.00
_cell.angle_beta   90.00
_cell.angle_gamma   90.00
#
_symmetry.space_group_name_H-M   'P 1'
#
loop_
_entity.id
_entity.type
_entity.pdbx_description
1 polymer ?
#
loop_
_entity_poly.entity_id
_entity_poly.type
_entity_poly.pdbx_seq_one_letter_code
_entity_poly.pdbx_strand_id
1 'polypeptide(L)'
;MGDQRGRSHRRVRAPQGPKDLLSLKTTRGVRILKETHFASDTRRATEVFCEMKQAEKEDEYGITPVDESPLCEKVADYYQTAARTTMARLFTRYLDKIEMTPFELLHCHKNLKRLLNVDAMVPTAVDKIASLHARVSTEDARKRKDIIYQAVDRIAQRAREVDSKELPELKGSTLDELLRRIDARHTDAEERSYLTNVAFVRATINWTGWLGKLAELVPMAKSQKDERARAMVDEMLADIFMAKTIIKDVIGVSKHLGDAIMRILDLLEGKRQPTKLAVDELVQLLNQLFATDMLPRSKRVLFDWLERDLADAGRLTNSEAVADDKEFFDTIVARLVTDRGIIGGRALAVGLTDRWARLTNVGGAMGRKRAMEGVRDKLVSGKRKFIYLLAMYDPKADAATNALIENQVRDFPGQLNAIQKIAPEARTEKTRLQEVAAIQQLVLDSELPTRFGIRHRPSSIASYRNTSSHKASLSASTIRS
;
A
#
# COMPACT_ATOMS: atom_id res chain seq x y z
N MET A 1 27.74 -57.25 7.89
CA MET A 1 27.42 -55.87 8.29
C MET A 1 27.29 -55.05 7.02
N GLY A 2 26.10 -54.54 6.71
CA GLY A 2 25.83 -53.81 5.47
C GLY A 2 24.34 -53.51 5.32
N ASP A 3 23.94 -52.38 5.92
CA ASP A 3 22.64 -51.71 5.86
C ASP A 3 22.32 -51.23 4.43
N GLN A 4 21.17 -51.61 3.87
CA GLN A 4 20.56 -50.91 2.73
C GLN A 4 19.05 -50.73 2.92
N ARG A 5 18.76 -49.56 3.46
CA ARG A 5 17.50 -48.80 3.56
C ARG A 5 16.57 -48.94 2.35
N GLY A 6 15.30 -49.20 2.67
CA GLY A 6 14.19 -49.17 1.73
C GLY A 6 13.92 -47.79 1.14
N ARG A 7 13.82 -47.73 -0.19
CA ARG A 7 13.14 -46.67 -0.93
C ARG A 7 11.67 -47.03 -1.06
N SER A 8 10.80 -46.29 -0.37
CA SER A 8 9.35 -46.35 -0.62
C SER A 8 9.04 -45.72 -1.98
N HIS A 9 8.68 -46.55 -2.95
CA HIS A 9 8.03 -46.09 -4.17
C HIS A 9 6.60 -45.63 -3.83
N ARG A 10 6.39 -44.31 -3.86
CA ARG A 10 5.05 -43.69 -3.84
C ARG A 10 4.29 -44.20 -5.07
N ARG A 11 3.39 -45.17 -4.88
CA ARG A 11 2.45 -45.61 -5.93
C ARG A 11 1.54 -44.44 -6.28
N VAL A 12 1.73 -43.87 -7.46
CA VAL A 12 0.78 -42.92 -8.05
C VAL A 12 -0.50 -43.69 -8.36
N ARG A 13 -1.61 -43.29 -7.75
CA ARG A 13 -2.92 -43.91 -7.94
C ARG A 13 -3.36 -43.68 -9.40
N ALA A 14 -3.66 -44.74 -10.14
CA ALA A 14 -4.18 -44.62 -11.50
C ALA A 14 -5.55 -43.91 -11.47
N PRO A 15 -5.83 -42.96 -12.39
CA PRO A 15 -7.11 -42.25 -12.45
C PRO A 15 -8.25 -43.25 -12.73
N GLN A 16 -9.35 -43.17 -11.97
CA GLN A 16 -10.44 -44.17 -12.03
C GLN A 16 -11.74 -43.64 -12.69
N GLY A 17 -11.75 -42.40 -13.18
CA GLY A 17 -12.92 -41.86 -13.89
C GLY A 17 -12.63 -40.79 -14.94
N PRO A 18 -13.62 -40.46 -15.80
CA PRO A 18 -13.48 -39.45 -16.86
C PRO A 18 -13.04 -38.07 -16.34
N LYS A 19 -13.51 -37.66 -15.16
CA LYS A 19 -13.11 -36.40 -14.52
C LYS A 19 -11.64 -36.40 -14.06
N ASP A 20 -11.13 -37.55 -13.62
CA ASP A 20 -9.72 -37.69 -13.24
C ASP A 20 -8.82 -37.61 -14.49
N LEU A 21 -9.25 -38.20 -15.61
CA LEU A 21 -8.54 -38.11 -16.89
C LEU A 21 -8.52 -36.68 -17.45
N LEU A 22 -9.62 -35.93 -17.29
CA LEU A 22 -9.68 -34.51 -17.63
C LEU A 22 -8.78 -33.65 -16.72
N SER A 23 -8.56 -34.03 -15.46
CA SER A 23 -7.69 -33.30 -14.54
C SER A 23 -6.21 -33.33 -14.92
N LEU A 24 -5.79 -34.30 -15.74
CA LEU A 24 -4.42 -34.41 -16.23
C LEU A 24 -4.08 -33.27 -17.20
N LYS A 25 -2.90 -32.67 -17.05
CA LYS A 25 -2.42 -31.55 -17.91
C LYS A 25 -2.27 -31.95 -19.38
N THR A 26 -2.07 -33.23 -19.68
CA THR A 26 -1.82 -33.75 -21.03
C THR A 26 -3.09 -34.09 -21.82
N THR A 27 -4.24 -34.16 -21.16
CA THR A 27 -5.51 -34.58 -21.78
C THR A 27 -6.27 -33.36 -22.30
N ARG A 28 -6.55 -33.31 -23.61
CA ARG A 28 -7.33 -32.22 -24.25
C ARG A 28 -8.85 -32.43 -24.17
N GLY A 29 -9.27 -33.66 -23.94
CA GLY A 29 -10.67 -34.04 -23.81
C GLY A 29 -10.78 -35.54 -23.59
N VAL A 30 -11.93 -35.98 -23.09
CA VAL A 30 -12.21 -37.39 -22.84
C VAL A 30 -13.49 -37.77 -23.55
N ARG A 31 -13.41 -38.78 -24.42
CA ARG A 31 -14.55 -39.42 -25.07
C ARG A 31 -14.63 -40.88 -24.63
N ILE A 32 -15.75 -41.27 -24.03
CA ILE A 32 -16.03 -42.64 -23.61
C ILE A 32 -17.12 -43.21 -24.52
N LEU A 33 -16.79 -44.33 -25.16
CA LEU A 33 -17.71 -45.11 -25.98
C LEU A 33 -18.09 -46.38 -25.24
N LYS A 34 -19.37 -46.73 -25.23
CA LYS A 34 -19.85 -48.06 -24.84
C LYS A 34 -20.03 -48.88 -26.10
N GLU A 35 -19.19 -49.90 -26.25
CA GLU A 35 -19.33 -50.90 -27.30
C GLU A 35 -20.29 -52.00 -26.83
N THR A 36 -21.30 -52.28 -27.65
CA THR A 36 -22.20 -53.42 -27.45
C THR A 36 -21.95 -54.43 -28.56
N HIS A 37 -21.59 -55.65 -28.15
CA HIS A 37 -21.39 -56.77 -29.06
C HIS A 37 -22.69 -57.56 -29.23
N PHE A 38 -23.06 -57.82 -30.47
CA PHE A 38 -24.16 -58.74 -30.80
C PHE A 38 -23.60 -60.09 -31.26
N ALA A 39 -24.46 -61.11 -31.34
CA ALA A 39 -24.06 -62.49 -31.66
C ALA A 39 -23.58 -62.68 -33.11
N SER A 40 -23.88 -61.74 -34.01
CA SER A 40 -23.17 -61.55 -35.29
C SER A 40 -22.09 -60.48 -35.08
N ASP A 41 -20.99 -60.54 -35.84
CA ASP A 41 -19.77 -59.70 -35.75
C ASP A 41 -19.99 -58.17 -35.98
N THR A 42 -21.20 -57.69 -35.73
CA THR A 42 -21.65 -56.31 -35.79
C THR A 42 -21.42 -55.64 -34.43
N ARG A 43 -20.58 -54.60 -34.41
CA ARG A 43 -20.30 -53.79 -33.22
C ARG A 43 -21.07 -52.49 -33.29
N ARG A 44 -21.79 -52.13 -32.22
CA ARG A 44 -22.42 -50.82 -32.08
C ARG A 44 -21.74 -50.04 -30.95
N ALA A 45 -21.02 -48.99 -31.31
CA ALA A 45 -20.46 -48.03 -30.35
C ALA A 45 -21.47 -46.91 -30.11
N THR A 46 -21.77 -46.64 -28.85
CA THR A 46 -22.64 -45.51 -28.44
C THR A 46 -21.83 -44.60 -27.54
N GLU A 47 -21.80 -43.30 -27.84
CA GLU A 47 -21.09 -42.33 -27.02
C GLU A 47 -21.81 -42.11 -25.69
N VAL A 48 -21.10 -42.35 -24.59
CA VAL A 48 -21.64 -42.22 -23.23
C VAL A 48 -21.23 -40.89 -22.62
N PHE A 49 -20.07 -40.36 -23.01
CA PHE A 49 -19.52 -39.12 -22.47
C PHE A 49 -18.53 -38.53 -23.46
N CYS A 50 -18.66 -37.24 -23.76
CA CYS A 50 -17.66 -36.49 -24.51
C CYS A 50 -17.56 -35.10 -23.89
N GLU A 51 -16.43 -34.82 -23.24
CA GLU A 51 -16.15 -33.52 -22.67
C GLU A 51 -14.75 -33.12 -23.12
N MET A 52 -14.70 -32.02 -23.88
CA MET A 52 -13.44 -31.37 -24.22
C MET A 52 -13.10 -30.43 -23.08
N LYS A 53 -11.83 -30.42 -22.66
CA LYS A 53 -11.35 -29.35 -21.79
C LYS A 53 -11.62 -28.04 -22.54
N GLN A 54 -12.34 -27.12 -21.92
CA GLN A 54 -12.42 -25.76 -22.47
C GLN A 54 -10.97 -25.33 -22.72
N ALA A 55 -10.65 -24.93 -23.95
CA ALA A 55 -9.35 -24.35 -24.21
C ALA A 55 -9.19 -23.24 -23.17
N GLU A 56 -8.16 -23.34 -22.32
CA GLU A 56 -7.75 -22.20 -21.52
C GLU A 56 -7.56 -21.09 -22.56
N LYS A 57 -8.48 -20.11 -22.57
CA LYS A 57 -8.25 -18.89 -23.35
C LYS A 57 -6.86 -18.45 -22.90
N GLU A 58 -5.91 -18.33 -23.83
CA GLU A 58 -4.66 -17.64 -23.52
C GLU A 58 -5.08 -16.35 -22.84
N ASP A 59 -4.72 -16.17 -21.56
CA ASP A 59 -5.16 -15.01 -20.81
C ASP A 59 -4.73 -13.78 -21.60
N GLU A 60 -5.69 -13.11 -22.21
CA GLU A 60 -5.43 -11.86 -22.91
C GLU A 60 -4.96 -10.88 -21.83
N TYR A 61 -3.67 -10.54 -21.87
CA TYR A 61 -3.05 -9.62 -20.93
C TYR A 61 -3.61 -8.21 -21.15
N GLY A 62 -4.74 -7.92 -20.53
CA GLY A 62 -5.36 -6.59 -20.53
C GLY A 62 -4.87 -5.71 -19.40
N ILE A 63 -4.92 -4.39 -19.60
CA ILE A 63 -4.66 -3.42 -18.52
C ILE A 63 -5.83 -3.39 -17.53
N THR A 64 -5.54 -3.07 -16.26
CA THR A 64 -6.56 -2.72 -15.28
C THR A 64 -6.75 -1.21 -15.27
N PRO A 65 -7.98 -0.69 -15.38
CA PRO A 65 -8.20 0.75 -15.36
C PRO A 65 -7.78 1.36 -14.02
N VAL A 66 -7.20 2.56 -14.10
CA VAL A 66 -6.89 3.43 -12.94
C VAL A 66 -7.62 4.76 -13.10
N ASP A 67 -7.93 5.41 -11.98
CA ASP A 67 -8.69 6.66 -11.96
C ASP A 67 -7.81 7.91 -11.86
N GLU A 68 -6.57 7.71 -11.43
CA GLU A 68 -5.57 8.76 -11.20
C GLU A 68 -4.17 8.27 -11.58
N SER A 69 -3.28 9.21 -11.86
CA SER A 69 -1.88 8.95 -12.15
C SER A 69 -1.05 10.21 -11.86
N PRO A 70 0.16 10.07 -11.30
CA PRO A 70 1.05 11.21 -11.09
C PRO A 70 1.52 11.78 -12.43
N LEU A 71 1.51 13.11 -12.55
CA LEU A 71 2.02 13.79 -13.73
C LEU A 71 3.54 13.61 -13.83
N CYS A 72 3.98 12.73 -14.73
CA CYS A 72 5.40 12.53 -15.03
C CYS A 72 5.83 13.48 -16.15
N GLU A 73 6.83 14.34 -15.89
CA GLU A 73 7.35 15.31 -16.86
C GLU A 73 8.69 14.87 -17.45
N LYS A 74 9.49 14.16 -16.66
CA LYS A 74 10.83 13.67 -17.02
C LYS A 74 10.91 12.15 -16.86
N VAL A 75 11.89 11.55 -17.53
CA VAL A 75 12.13 10.10 -17.45
C VAL A 75 12.37 9.64 -16.00
N ALA A 76 13.05 10.46 -15.19
CA ALA A 76 13.30 10.20 -13.77
C ALA A 76 12.02 10.02 -12.93
N ASP A 77 10.91 10.65 -13.34
CA ASP A 77 9.63 10.59 -12.61
C ASP A 77 9.00 9.20 -12.70
N TYR A 78 9.21 8.48 -13.81
CA TYR A 78 8.70 7.13 -14.02
C TYR A 78 9.36 6.10 -13.11
N TYR A 79 10.57 6.38 -12.63
CA TYR A 79 11.25 5.53 -11.66
C TYR A 79 10.78 5.78 -10.23
N GLN A 80 10.01 6.84 -9.95
CA GLN A 80 9.55 7.15 -8.60
C GLN A 80 8.43 6.21 -8.14
N THR A 81 8.30 6.04 -6.81
CA THR A 81 7.31 5.13 -6.21
C THR A 81 5.89 5.40 -6.71
N ALA A 82 5.44 6.65 -6.82
CA ALA A 82 4.09 6.98 -7.29
C ALA A 82 3.80 6.46 -8.71
N ALA A 83 4.77 6.61 -9.63
CA ALA A 83 4.64 6.10 -11.00
C ALA A 83 4.63 4.57 -11.01
N ARG A 84 5.52 3.93 -10.23
CA ARG A 84 5.55 2.47 -10.10
C ARG A 84 4.29 1.90 -9.47
N THR A 85 3.70 2.55 -8.46
CA THR A 85 2.38 2.17 -7.90
C THR A 85 1.30 2.21 -8.98
N THR A 86 1.33 3.20 -9.86
CA THR A 86 0.41 3.28 -11.01
C THR A 86 0.66 2.14 -12.00
N MET A 87 1.92 1.84 -12.33
CA MET A 87 2.29 0.71 -13.18
C MET A 87 1.88 -0.63 -12.58
N ALA A 88 2.08 -0.83 -11.28
CA ALA A 88 1.66 -2.03 -10.56
C ALA A 88 0.16 -2.28 -10.72
N ARG A 89 -0.65 -1.21 -10.63
CA ARG A 89 -2.12 -1.26 -10.82
C ARG A 89 -2.48 -1.51 -12.28
N LEU A 90 -1.92 -0.73 -13.21
CA LEU A 90 -2.22 -0.84 -14.64
C LEU A 90 -1.90 -2.24 -15.17
N PHE A 91 -0.74 -2.78 -14.82
CA PHE A 91 -0.24 -4.05 -15.33
C PHE A 91 -0.43 -5.21 -14.35
N THR A 92 -1.30 -5.09 -13.33
CA THR A 92 -1.46 -6.11 -12.27
C THR A 92 -1.65 -7.51 -12.85
N ARG A 93 -2.51 -7.69 -13.87
CA ARG A 93 -2.78 -9.00 -14.48
C ARG A 93 -1.53 -9.64 -15.10
N TYR A 94 -0.68 -8.83 -15.71
CA TYR A 94 0.58 -9.27 -16.30
C TYR A 94 1.62 -9.55 -15.21
N LEU A 95 1.86 -8.57 -14.34
CA LEU A 95 2.87 -8.60 -13.29
C LEU A 95 2.62 -9.71 -12.27
N ASP A 96 1.38 -9.94 -11.85
CA ASP A 96 1.03 -11.03 -10.92
C ASP A 96 1.26 -12.39 -11.56
N LYS A 97 0.95 -12.57 -12.84
CA LYS A 97 1.11 -13.86 -13.56
C LYS A 97 2.57 -14.27 -13.72
N ILE A 98 3.48 -13.30 -13.86
CA ILE A 98 4.92 -13.56 -13.98
C ILE A 98 5.70 -13.26 -12.69
N GLU A 99 4.99 -12.89 -11.61
CA GLU A 99 5.51 -12.56 -10.29
C GLU A 99 6.63 -11.51 -10.31
N MET A 100 6.39 -10.38 -10.99
CA MET A 100 7.40 -9.34 -11.25
C MET A 100 6.96 -7.98 -10.75
N THR A 101 7.89 -7.25 -10.12
CA THR A 101 7.65 -5.87 -9.67
C THR A 101 7.85 -4.86 -10.81
N PRO A 102 7.17 -3.68 -10.79
CA PRO A 102 7.54 -2.56 -11.64
C PRO A 102 9.01 -2.14 -11.48
N PHE A 103 9.58 -2.23 -10.27
CA PHE A 103 10.99 -2.00 -10.01
C PHE A 103 11.88 -2.91 -10.87
N GLU A 104 11.63 -4.22 -10.89
CA GLU A 104 12.37 -5.17 -11.74
C GLU A 104 12.14 -4.92 -13.22
N LEU A 105 10.90 -4.61 -13.61
CA LEU A 105 10.51 -4.34 -14.99
C LEU A 105 11.31 -3.16 -15.58
N LEU A 106 11.43 -2.05 -14.83
CA LEU A 106 12.09 -0.82 -15.28
C LEU A 106 13.62 -0.92 -15.36
N HIS A 107 14.22 -1.90 -14.69
CA HIS A 107 15.67 -2.09 -14.60
C HIS A 107 16.16 -3.40 -15.25
N CYS A 108 15.30 -4.12 -15.97
CA CYS A 108 15.67 -5.34 -16.70
C CYS A 108 15.24 -5.26 -18.17
N HIS A 109 16.21 -5.14 -19.10
CA HIS A 109 15.95 -5.03 -20.53
C HIS A 109 15.10 -6.18 -21.07
N LYS A 110 15.45 -7.43 -20.72
CA LYS A 110 14.75 -8.63 -21.20
C LYS A 110 13.25 -8.61 -20.82
N ASN A 111 12.94 -8.21 -19.60
CA ASN A 111 11.57 -8.19 -19.10
C ASN A 111 10.78 -7.00 -19.66
N LEU A 112 11.40 -5.83 -19.72
CA LEU A 112 10.79 -4.66 -20.35
C LEU A 112 10.48 -4.91 -21.84
N LYS A 113 11.42 -5.50 -22.58
CA LYS A 113 11.21 -5.88 -23.98
C LYS A 113 10.05 -6.87 -24.15
N ARG A 114 9.89 -7.81 -23.22
CA ARG A 114 8.75 -8.74 -23.23
C ARG A 114 7.43 -8.00 -23.08
N LEU A 115 7.32 -7.07 -22.12
CA LEU A 115 6.12 -6.24 -21.93
C LEU A 115 5.80 -5.41 -23.18
N LEU A 116 6.80 -4.77 -23.77
CA LEU A 116 6.64 -3.95 -24.98
C LEU A 116 6.15 -4.75 -26.19
N ASN A 117 6.45 -6.04 -26.22
CA ASN A 117 6.01 -6.96 -27.28
C ASN A 117 4.63 -7.58 -27.01
N VAL A 118 4.00 -7.31 -25.86
CA VAL A 118 2.61 -7.75 -25.61
C VAL A 118 1.67 -6.78 -26.30
N ASP A 119 1.26 -7.14 -27.52
CA ASP A 119 0.30 -6.48 -28.41
C ASP A 119 -0.12 -5.06 -27.98
N ALA A 120 -1.36 -4.89 -27.52
CA ALA A 120 -1.94 -3.59 -27.24
C ALA A 120 -1.69 -3.08 -25.82
N MET A 121 -0.91 -3.79 -24.98
CA MET A 121 -0.87 -3.50 -23.54
C MET A 121 -0.26 -2.14 -23.22
N VAL A 122 0.94 -1.85 -23.75
CA VAL A 122 1.59 -0.55 -23.56
C VAL A 122 0.82 0.57 -24.28
N PRO A 123 0.41 0.43 -25.55
CA PRO A 123 -0.38 1.46 -26.21
C PRO A 123 -1.67 1.85 -25.46
N THR A 124 -2.41 0.86 -24.97
CA THR A 124 -3.65 1.09 -24.21
C THR A 124 -3.36 1.77 -22.87
N ALA A 125 -2.27 1.39 -22.19
CA ALA A 125 -1.83 2.05 -20.96
C ALA A 125 -1.47 3.52 -21.20
N VAL A 126 -0.72 3.81 -22.28
CA VAL A 126 -0.34 5.18 -22.65
C VAL A 126 -1.58 6.02 -22.93
N ASP A 127 -2.54 5.51 -23.71
CA ASP A 127 -3.78 6.23 -24.01
C ASP A 127 -4.58 6.56 -22.74
N LYS A 128 -4.68 5.60 -21.82
CA LYS A 128 -5.35 5.79 -20.54
C LYS A 128 -4.66 6.85 -19.69
N ILE A 129 -3.34 6.78 -19.53
CA ILE A 129 -2.59 7.74 -18.71
C ILE A 129 -2.56 9.13 -19.34
N ALA A 130 -2.41 9.24 -20.66
CA ALA A 130 -2.48 10.51 -21.38
C ALA A 130 -3.84 11.19 -21.16
N SER A 131 -4.94 10.43 -21.20
CA SER A 131 -6.28 10.94 -20.90
C SER A 131 -6.42 11.44 -19.46
N LEU A 132 -5.81 10.75 -18.49
CA LEU A 132 -5.80 11.21 -17.09
C LEU A 132 -4.97 12.49 -16.93
N HIS A 133 -3.78 12.56 -17.54
CA HIS A 133 -2.93 13.75 -17.50
C HIS A 133 -3.62 14.97 -18.13
N ALA A 134 -4.36 14.79 -19.23
CA ALA A 134 -5.10 15.87 -19.88
C ALA A 134 -6.28 16.41 -19.06
N ARG A 135 -6.77 15.66 -18.05
CA ARG A 135 -7.82 16.15 -17.13
C ARG A 135 -7.28 17.07 -16.04
N VAL A 136 -6.02 16.87 -15.66
CA VAL A 136 -5.37 17.58 -14.55
C VAL A 136 -4.36 18.63 -15.01
N SER A 137 -3.87 18.51 -16.24
CA SER A 137 -3.01 19.50 -16.89
C SER A 137 -3.81 20.31 -17.91
N THR A 138 -3.32 21.50 -18.25
CA THR A 138 -3.85 22.30 -19.38
C THR A 138 -3.33 21.80 -20.73
N GLU A 139 -2.58 20.69 -20.77
CA GLU A 139 -1.97 20.17 -21.99
C GLU A 139 -2.92 19.26 -22.76
N ASP A 140 -2.80 19.28 -24.08
CA ASP A 140 -3.56 18.40 -24.97
C ASP A 140 -3.18 16.91 -24.80
N ALA A 141 -4.19 16.04 -24.84
CA ALA A 141 -4.01 14.59 -24.63
C ALA A 141 -3.05 13.95 -25.65
N ARG A 142 -3.02 14.44 -26.90
CA ARG A 142 -2.10 13.96 -27.93
C ARG A 142 -0.66 14.32 -27.59
N LYS A 143 -0.42 15.57 -27.17
CA LYS A 143 0.91 16.00 -26.70
C LYS A 143 1.36 15.15 -25.50
N ARG A 144 0.46 14.85 -24.57
CA ARG A 144 0.77 13.97 -23.43
C ARG A 144 1.11 12.54 -23.87
N LYS A 145 0.37 11.99 -24.83
CA LYS A 145 0.65 10.67 -25.42
C LYS A 145 2.05 10.62 -26.03
N ASP A 146 2.43 11.63 -26.81
CA ASP A 146 3.76 11.71 -27.43
C ASP A 146 4.88 11.78 -26.38
N ILE A 147 4.71 12.59 -25.32
CA ILE A 147 5.68 12.66 -24.20
C ILE A 147 5.85 11.30 -23.53
N ILE A 148 4.74 10.60 -23.27
CA ILE A 148 4.79 9.30 -22.59
C ILE A 148 5.49 8.25 -23.48
N TYR A 149 5.21 8.21 -24.79
CA TYR A 149 5.92 7.30 -25.69
C TYR A 149 7.41 7.59 -25.76
N GLN A 150 7.81 8.87 -25.85
CA GLN A 150 9.22 9.24 -25.80
C GLN A 150 9.86 8.76 -24.49
N ALA A 151 9.16 8.87 -23.36
CA ALA A 151 9.66 8.33 -22.10
C ALA A 151 9.80 6.80 -22.12
N VAL A 152 8.82 6.07 -22.66
CA VAL A 152 8.88 4.60 -22.83
C VAL A 152 10.09 4.19 -23.66
N ASP A 153 10.31 4.86 -24.80
CA ASP A 153 11.45 4.59 -25.68
C ASP A 153 12.79 4.87 -24.98
N ARG A 154 12.88 5.98 -24.23
CA ARG A 154 14.09 6.34 -23.47
C ARG A 154 14.38 5.36 -22.33
N ILE A 155 13.35 4.87 -21.63
CA ILE A 155 13.49 3.85 -20.59
C ILE A 155 13.97 2.53 -21.23
N ALA A 156 13.37 2.12 -22.36
CA ALA A 156 13.74 0.90 -23.07
C ALA A 156 15.18 0.96 -23.60
N GLN A 157 15.57 2.10 -24.16
CA GLN A 157 16.93 2.36 -24.61
C GLN A 157 17.92 2.30 -23.44
N ARG A 158 17.65 3.00 -22.33
CA ARG A 158 18.52 3.02 -21.14
C ARG A 158 18.73 1.62 -20.57
N ALA A 159 17.66 0.84 -20.44
CA ALA A 159 17.74 -0.55 -19.98
C ALA A 159 18.60 -1.41 -20.91
N ARG A 160 18.47 -1.23 -22.24
CA ARG A 160 19.28 -1.95 -23.24
C ARG A 160 20.76 -1.58 -23.17
N GLU A 161 21.07 -0.28 -23.03
CA GLU A 161 22.45 0.22 -22.96
C GLU A 161 23.20 -0.31 -21.73
N VAL A 162 22.49 -0.47 -20.61
CA VAL A 162 23.09 -1.01 -19.39
C VAL A 162 23.14 -2.54 -19.40
N ASP A 163 22.29 -3.23 -20.18
CA ASP A 163 22.22 -4.70 -20.21
C ASP A 163 23.56 -5.39 -20.47
N SER A 164 24.41 -4.79 -21.31
CA SER A 164 25.77 -5.28 -21.62
C SER A 164 26.88 -4.68 -20.74
N LYS A 165 26.59 -3.72 -19.86
CA LYS A 165 27.61 -3.11 -18.97
C LYS A 165 27.96 -4.08 -17.84
N GLU A 166 29.27 -4.18 -17.55
CA GLU A 166 29.77 -4.86 -16.36
C GLU A 166 29.48 -4.01 -15.11
N LEU A 167 28.69 -4.58 -14.20
CA LEU A 167 28.36 -3.96 -12.91
C LEU A 167 28.88 -4.84 -11.77
N PRO A 168 29.24 -4.26 -10.61
CA PRO A 168 29.62 -5.07 -9.47
C PRO A 168 28.49 -6.03 -9.07
N GLU A 169 28.84 -7.27 -8.73
CA GLU A 169 27.87 -8.25 -8.27
C GLU A 169 27.58 -8.08 -6.77
N LEU A 170 26.33 -8.37 -6.37
CA LEU A 170 25.93 -8.42 -4.96
C LEU A 170 26.42 -9.70 -4.25
N LYS A 171 26.74 -10.77 -5.00
CA LYS A 171 27.07 -12.09 -4.45
C LYS A 171 28.23 -12.01 -3.45
N GLY A 172 27.98 -12.46 -2.22
CA GLY A 172 28.96 -12.45 -1.15
C GLY A 172 29.28 -11.06 -0.57
N SER A 173 28.42 -10.06 -0.82
CA SER A 173 28.57 -8.70 -0.29
C SER A 173 27.23 -8.14 0.20
N THR A 174 27.31 -7.08 1.01
CA THR A 174 26.11 -6.34 1.44
C THR A 174 25.67 -5.34 0.36
N LEU A 175 24.42 -4.89 0.43
CA LEU A 175 23.92 -3.86 -0.48
C LEU A 175 24.62 -2.52 -0.23
N ASP A 176 24.96 -2.24 1.03
CA ASP A 176 25.84 -1.13 1.42
C ASP A 176 27.20 -1.17 0.68
N GLU A 177 27.82 -2.35 0.55
CA GLU A 177 29.07 -2.51 -0.20
C GLU A 177 28.87 -2.35 -1.71
N LEU A 178 27.78 -2.89 -2.26
CA LEU A 178 27.44 -2.72 -3.66
C LEU A 178 27.32 -1.23 -4.01
N LEU A 179 26.59 -0.46 -3.20
CA LEU A 179 26.48 0.99 -3.33
C LEU A 179 27.84 1.67 -3.34
N ARG A 180 28.72 1.37 -2.37
CA ARG A 180 30.06 1.97 -2.31
C ARG A 180 30.90 1.67 -3.55
N ARG A 181 30.81 0.46 -4.10
CA ARG A 181 31.54 0.07 -5.33
C ARG A 181 31.05 0.83 -6.56
N ILE A 182 29.74 1.12 -6.65
CA ILE A 182 29.17 1.92 -7.74
C ILE A 182 29.48 3.41 -7.54
N ASP A 183 29.35 3.91 -6.31
CA ASP A 183 29.73 5.28 -5.93
C ASP A 183 31.18 5.60 -6.29
N ALA A 184 32.09 4.62 -6.18
CA ALA A 184 33.49 4.79 -6.54
C ALA A 184 33.76 4.86 -8.06
N ARG A 185 32.82 4.41 -8.91
CA ARG A 185 32.99 4.33 -10.37
C ARG A 185 32.25 5.43 -11.14
N HIS A 186 31.30 6.09 -10.50
CA HIS A 186 30.42 7.06 -11.15
C HIS A 186 30.22 8.29 -10.25
N THR A 187 30.22 9.48 -10.82
CA THR A 187 30.06 10.74 -10.06
C THR A 187 28.62 11.26 -10.10
N ASP A 188 27.94 11.10 -11.24
CA ASP A 188 26.56 11.52 -11.43
C ASP A 188 25.60 10.76 -10.49
N ALA A 189 24.77 11.50 -9.76
CA ALA A 189 23.90 10.92 -8.74
C ALA A 189 22.74 10.09 -9.33
N GLU A 190 22.18 10.53 -10.46
CA GLU A 190 21.07 9.84 -11.11
C GLU A 190 21.54 8.52 -11.74
N GLU A 191 22.67 8.56 -12.45
CA GLU A 191 23.28 7.37 -13.04
C GLU A 191 23.72 6.38 -11.96
N ARG A 192 24.32 6.84 -10.86
CA ARG A 192 24.64 5.97 -9.71
C ARG A 192 23.41 5.26 -9.16
N SER A 193 22.32 5.99 -8.95
CA SER A 193 21.08 5.40 -8.45
C SER A 193 20.53 4.37 -9.43
N TYR A 194 20.51 4.70 -10.72
CA TYR A 194 19.99 3.80 -11.76
C TYR A 194 20.83 2.53 -11.89
N LEU A 195 22.16 2.65 -11.99
CA LEU A 195 23.07 1.50 -12.09
C LEU A 195 23.04 0.62 -10.84
N THR A 196 22.84 1.21 -9.66
CA THR A 196 22.64 0.43 -8.43
C THR A 196 21.37 -0.39 -8.50
N ASN A 197 20.25 0.21 -8.91
CA ASN A 197 19.00 -0.52 -9.07
C ASN A 197 19.13 -1.64 -10.11
N VAL A 198 19.84 -1.41 -11.22
CA VAL A 198 20.10 -2.47 -12.22
C VAL A 198 20.96 -3.60 -11.62
N ALA A 199 22.04 -3.29 -10.91
CA ALA A 199 22.88 -4.28 -10.26
C ALA A 199 22.09 -5.10 -9.21
N PHE A 200 21.21 -4.42 -8.46
CA PHE A 200 20.32 -5.07 -7.51
C PHE A 200 19.33 -6.01 -8.21
N VAL A 201 18.63 -5.55 -9.25
CA VAL A 201 17.68 -6.39 -10.01
C VAL A 201 18.37 -7.59 -10.66
N ARG A 202 19.60 -7.45 -11.15
CA ARG A 202 20.39 -8.58 -11.66
C ARG A 202 20.65 -9.65 -10.59
N ALA A 203 20.86 -9.24 -9.34
CA ALA A 203 21.05 -10.16 -8.23
C ALA A 203 19.75 -10.84 -7.80
N THR A 204 18.60 -10.17 -7.95
CA THR A 204 17.29 -10.68 -7.50
C THR A 204 16.50 -11.39 -8.60
N ILE A 205 16.92 -11.33 -9.87
CA ILE A 205 16.12 -11.80 -11.02
C ILE A 205 15.77 -13.30 -10.98
N ASN A 206 16.57 -14.10 -10.28
CA ASN A 206 16.37 -15.55 -10.14
C ASN A 206 15.48 -15.92 -8.94
N TRP A 207 15.05 -14.94 -8.13
CA TRP A 207 14.12 -15.17 -7.05
C TRP A 207 12.73 -15.39 -7.61
N THR A 208 12.21 -16.60 -7.44
CA THR A 208 10.89 -17.01 -7.92
C THR A 208 9.86 -16.95 -6.80
N GLY A 209 8.62 -16.59 -7.10
CA GLY A 209 7.58 -16.48 -6.09
C GLY A 209 7.65 -15.16 -5.33
N TRP A 210 6.48 -14.58 -5.07
CA TRP A 210 6.38 -13.42 -4.18
C TRP A 210 6.92 -13.71 -2.78
N LEU A 211 6.57 -14.87 -2.20
CA LEU A 211 7.08 -15.30 -0.89
C LEU A 211 8.59 -15.53 -0.90
N GLY A 212 9.15 -16.09 -1.98
CA GLY A 212 10.60 -16.28 -2.12
C GLY A 212 11.33 -14.95 -2.12
N LYS A 213 10.83 -13.96 -2.85
CA LYS A 213 11.37 -12.60 -2.83
C LYS A 213 11.28 -11.96 -1.45
N LEU A 214 10.15 -12.08 -0.75
CA LEU A 214 10.00 -11.57 0.61
C LEU A 214 10.99 -12.23 1.60
N ALA A 215 11.18 -13.54 1.49
CA ALA A 215 12.09 -14.29 2.36
C ALA A 215 13.54 -13.78 2.29
N GLU A 216 13.96 -13.29 1.11
CA GLU A 216 15.30 -12.71 0.91
C GLU A 216 15.35 -11.20 1.22
N LEU A 217 14.35 -10.43 0.79
CA LEU A 217 14.33 -8.97 0.92
C LEU A 217 14.16 -8.52 2.38
N VAL A 218 13.32 -9.20 3.16
CA VAL A 218 13.00 -8.75 4.52
C VAL A 218 14.24 -8.83 5.44
N PRO A 219 15.03 -9.93 5.47
CA PRO A 219 16.34 -9.96 6.16
C PRO A 219 17.33 -8.95 5.62
N MET A 220 17.33 -8.72 4.30
CA MET A 220 18.18 -7.72 3.69
C MET A 220 17.86 -6.31 4.21
N ALA A 221 16.58 -5.93 4.31
CA ALA A 221 16.16 -4.62 4.82
C ALA A 221 16.66 -4.34 6.24
N LYS A 222 16.67 -5.35 7.11
CA LYS A 222 17.16 -5.24 8.50
C LYS A 222 18.67 -5.08 8.59
N SER A 223 19.42 -5.69 7.67
CA SER A 223 20.88 -5.75 7.75
C SER A 223 21.60 -4.52 7.16
N GLN A 224 20.89 -3.67 6.41
CA GLN A 224 21.50 -2.49 5.80
C GLN A 224 21.70 -1.35 6.80
N LYS A 225 22.86 -0.71 6.75
CA LYS A 225 23.19 0.49 7.52
C LYS A 225 23.07 1.76 6.68
N ASP A 226 23.30 1.68 5.37
CA ASP A 226 23.07 2.80 4.45
C ASP A 226 21.57 2.96 4.21
N GLU A 227 21.05 4.16 4.48
CA GLU A 227 19.63 4.46 4.28
C GLU A 227 19.21 4.32 2.81
N ARG A 228 20.11 4.60 1.84
CA ARG A 228 19.85 4.41 0.42
C ARG A 228 19.67 2.93 0.07
N ALA A 229 20.49 2.06 0.65
CA ALA A 229 20.38 0.61 0.46
C ALA A 229 19.05 0.11 1.03
N ARG A 230 18.72 0.51 2.26
CA ARG A 230 17.44 0.15 2.90
C ARG A 230 16.25 0.67 2.11
N ALA A 231 16.30 1.92 1.64
CA ALA A 231 15.24 2.51 0.83
C ALA A 231 15.03 1.75 -0.49
N MET A 232 16.10 1.29 -1.14
CA MET A 232 16.00 0.47 -2.35
C MET A 232 15.32 -0.88 -2.09
N VAL A 233 15.62 -1.53 -0.96
CA VAL A 233 14.92 -2.77 -0.55
C VAL A 233 13.45 -2.51 -0.25
N ASP A 234 13.15 -1.44 0.52
CA ASP A 234 11.78 -1.03 0.83
C ASP A 234 10.99 -0.66 -0.43
N GLU A 235 11.64 -0.06 -1.42
CA GLU A 235 11.03 0.25 -2.72
C GLU A 235 10.57 -0.99 -3.48
N MET A 236 11.35 -2.07 -3.46
CA MET A 236 10.96 -3.35 -4.08
C MET A 236 9.93 -4.09 -3.23
N LEU A 237 10.04 -4.04 -1.90
CA LEU A 237 9.03 -4.60 -0.99
C LEU A 237 7.66 -3.91 -1.16
N ALA A 238 7.65 -2.58 -1.31
CA ALA A 238 6.45 -1.81 -1.56
C ALA A 238 5.75 -2.25 -2.86
N ASP A 239 6.53 -2.48 -3.92
CA ASP A 239 6.02 -3.00 -5.18
C ASP A 239 5.46 -4.43 -5.03
N ILE A 240 6.08 -5.28 -4.20
CA ILE A 240 5.54 -6.62 -3.87
C ILE A 240 4.21 -6.51 -3.14
N PHE A 241 4.10 -5.65 -2.12
CA PHE A 241 2.87 -5.47 -1.35
C PHE A 241 1.70 -4.89 -2.17
N MET A 242 1.95 -4.39 -3.39
CA MET A 242 0.90 -4.04 -4.33
C MET A 242 0.19 -5.26 -4.94
N ALA A 243 0.85 -6.42 -5.01
CA ALA A 243 0.27 -7.65 -5.54
C ALA A 243 -0.82 -8.18 -4.58
N LYS A 244 -2.00 -8.48 -5.10
CA LYS A 244 -3.12 -8.91 -4.24
C LYS A 244 -2.97 -10.33 -3.70
N THR A 245 -2.17 -11.15 -4.36
CA THR A 245 -1.94 -12.54 -3.99
C THR A 245 -1.06 -12.62 -2.74
N ILE A 246 0.05 -11.87 -2.71
CA ILE A 246 1.02 -11.95 -1.62
C ILE A 246 0.47 -11.46 -0.28
N ILE A 247 -0.43 -10.45 -0.28
CA ILE A 247 -0.94 -9.95 1.00
C ILE A 247 -1.66 -11.05 1.76
N LYS A 248 -2.39 -11.94 1.07
CA LYS A 248 -3.07 -13.10 1.67
C LYS A 248 -2.08 -14.12 2.20
N ASP A 249 -0.96 -14.30 1.53
CA ASP A 249 0.09 -15.22 1.97
C ASP A 249 0.82 -14.66 3.23
N VAL A 250 0.95 -13.33 3.33
CA VAL A 250 1.58 -12.66 4.48
C VAL A 250 0.61 -12.54 5.68
N ILE A 251 -0.60 -12.04 5.46
CA ILE A 251 -1.59 -11.81 6.54
C ILE A 251 -2.45 -13.05 6.83
N GLY A 252 -2.35 -14.08 6.00
CA GLY A 252 -3.19 -15.29 6.03
C GLY A 252 -4.62 -15.05 5.54
N VAL A 253 -5.36 -16.13 5.34
CA VAL A 253 -6.75 -16.08 4.85
C VAL A 253 -7.66 -15.35 5.85
N SER A 254 -8.26 -14.24 5.40
CA SER A 254 -9.26 -13.48 6.16
C SER A 254 -10.66 -14.08 5.97
N LYS A 255 -11.50 -13.97 7.01
CA LYS A 255 -12.89 -14.45 6.94
C LYS A 255 -13.79 -13.53 6.10
N HIS A 256 -13.55 -12.23 6.20
CA HIS A 256 -14.29 -11.14 5.57
C HIS A 256 -13.39 -9.91 5.44
N LEU A 257 -13.89 -8.83 4.81
CA LEU A 257 -13.13 -7.59 4.57
C LEU A 257 -12.64 -6.94 5.87
N GLY A 258 -13.50 -6.84 6.89
CA GLY A 258 -13.16 -6.27 8.19
C GLY A 258 -12.00 -7.00 8.87
N ASP A 259 -11.97 -8.33 8.83
CA ASP A 259 -10.85 -9.14 9.35
C ASP A 259 -9.56 -8.88 8.55
N ALA A 260 -9.64 -8.72 7.23
CA ALA A 260 -8.48 -8.35 6.42
C ALA A 260 -7.89 -6.98 6.82
N ILE A 261 -8.75 -5.97 6.98
CA ILE A 261 -8.37 -4.62 7.43
C ILE A 261 -7.66 -4.69 8.78
N MET A 262 -8.24 -5.39 9.77
CA MET A 262 -7.65 -5.51 11.10
C MET A 262 -6.29 -6.21 11.08
N ARG A 263 -6.11 -7.24 10.25
CA ARG A 263 -4.82 -7.94 10.13
C ARG A 263 -3.73 -7.11 9.47
N ILE A 264 -4.08 -6.27 8.49
CA ILE A 264 -3.14 -5.31 7.91
C ILE A 264 -2.74 -4.29 8.98
N LEU A 265 -3.69 -3.80 9.79
CA LEU A 265 -3.39 -2.91 10.92
C LEU A 265 -2.47 -3.59 11.94
N ASP A 266 -2.72 -4.85 12.29
CA ASP A 266 -1.83 -5.61 13.18
C ASP A 266 -0.42 -5.71 12.62
N LEU A 267 -0.27 -5.95 11.31
CA LEU A 267 1.05 -5.99 10.65
C LEU A 267 1.75 -4.63 10.72
N LEU A 268 1.03 -3.55 10.40
CA LEU A 268 1.56 -2.19 10.41
C LEU A 268 1.98 -1.71 11.82
N GLU A 269 1.35 -2.24 12.86
CA GLU A 269 1.70 -1.97 14.26
C GLU A 269 2.73 -2.97 14.83
N GLY A 270 3.17 -3.95 14.04
CA GLY A 270 4.10 -5.00 14.46
C GLY A 270 3.52 -6.02 15.44
N LYS A 271 2.19 -6.21 15.43
CA LYS A 271 1.43 -7.09 16.32
C LYS A 271 0.87 -8.33 15.58
N ARG A 272 1.25 -8.55 14.32
CA ARG A 272 0.69 -9.66 13.52
C ARG A 272 1.11 -10.99 14.12
N GLN A 273 0.15 -11.88 14.34
CA GLN A 273 0.45 -13.26 14.68
C GLN A 273 0.65 -14.08 13.39
N PRO A 274 1.69 -14.93 13.34
CA PRO A 274 1.87 -15.86 12.23
C PRO A 274 0.63 -16.74 12.04
N THR A 275 0.31 -17.06 10.79
CA THR A 275 -0.74 -18.03 10.48
C THR A 275 -0.11 -19.38 10.19
N LYS A 276 -0.88 -20.47 10.26
CA LYS A 276 -0.38 -21.84 9.98
C LYS A 276 0.31 -22.01 8.61
N LEU A 277 0.03 -21.12 7.66
CA LEU A 277 0.58 -21.14 6.30
C LEU A 277 1.73 -20.14 6.12
N ALA A 278 1.88 -19.19 7.03
CA ALA A 278 2.92 -18.17 6.95
C ALA A 278 4.21 -18.71 7.59
N VAL A 279 5.36 -18.25 7.07
CA VAL A 279 6.66 -18.52 7.69
C VAL A 279 6.79 -17.64 8.93
N ASP A 280 6.78 -18.25 10.12
CA ASP A 280 6.79 -17.53 11.41
C ASP A 280 7.92 -16.49 11.50
N GLU A 281 9.13 -16.85 11.08
CA GLU A 281 10.31 -15.98 11.10
C GLU A 281 10.11 -14.74 10.21
N LEU A 282 9.49 -14.90 9.04
CA LEU A 282 9.22 -13.79 8.12
C LEU A 282 8.24 -12.80 8.74
N VAL A 283 7.16 -13.29 9.37
CA VAL A 283 6.15 -12.44 10.03
C VAL A 283 6.74 -11.69 11.22
N GLN A 284 7.54 -12.37 12.04
CA GLN A 284 8.23 -11.73 13.17
C GLN A 284 9.17 -10.61 12.71
N LEU A 285 9.89 -10.85 11.62
CA LEU A 285 10.80 -9.86 11.07
C LEU A 285 10.07 -8.67 10.45
N LEU A 286 9.00 -8.91 9.70
CA LEU A 286 8.13 -7.84 9.19
C LEU A 286 7.53 -7.01 10.33
N ASN A 287 7.04 -7.66 11.39
CA ASN A 287 6.53 -6.97 12.57
C ASN A 287 7.57 -6.03 13.16
N GLN A 288 8.80 -6.50 13.33
CA GLN A 288 9.89 -5.68 13.83
C GLN A 288 10.11 -4.46 12.93
N LEU A 289 10.24 -4.69 11.61
CA LEU A 289 10.53 -3.61 10.65
C LEU A 289 9.44 -2.55 10.59
N PHE A 290 8.17 -2.93 10.64
CA PHE A 290 7.04 -1.98 10.68
C PHE A 290 6.95 -1.24 12.02
N ALA A 291 7.15 -1.93 13.14
CA ALA A 291 7.15 -1.31 14.46
C ALA A 291 8.27 -0.26 14.63
N THR A 292 9.42 -0.47 14.00
CA THR A 292 10.57 0.45 14.02
C THR A 292 10.59 1.42 12.84
N ASP A 293 9.53 1.48 12.03
CA ASP A 293 9.38 2.38 10.87
C ASP A 293 10.52 2.28 9.84
N MET A 294 11.09 1.06 9.67
CA MET A 294 12.20 0.81 8.74
C MET A 294 11.75 0.61 7.28
N LEU A 295 10.44 0.50 7.04
CA LEU A 295 9.82 0.27 5.73
C LEU A 295 8.74 1.32 5.42
N PRO A 296 9.07 2.63 5.39
CA PRO A 296 8.08 3.69 5.23
C PRO A 296 7.30 3.62 3.91
N ARG A 297 7.91 3.16 2.81
CA ARG A 297 7.26 3.06 1.50
C ARG A 297 6.30 1.87 1.43
N SER A 298 6.72 0.72 1.94
CA SER A 298 5.84 -0.44 2.09
C SER A 298 4.64 -0.11 2.98
N LYS A 299 4.88 0.62 4.08
CA LYS A 299 3.84 1.09 4.99
C LYS A 299 2.85 2.03 4.30
N ARG A 300 3.34 2.94 3.45
CA ARG A 300 2.47 3.81 2.64
C ARG A 300 1.57 3.00 1.69
N VAL A 301 2.12 2.03 0.97
CA VAL A 301 1.35 1.14 0.09
C VAL A 301 0.23 0.41 0.85
N LEU A 302 0.52 -0.11 2.04
CA LEU A 302 -0.48 -0.79 2.86
C LEU A 302 -1.57 0.19 3.37
N PHE A 303 -1.23 1.45 3.65
CA PHE A 303 -2.25 2.47 3.94
C PHE A 303 -3.12 2.79 2.73
N ASP A 304 -2.55 2.88 1.53
CA ASP A 304 -3.32 3.11 0.29
C ASP A 304 -4.25 1.92 -0.01
N TRP A 305 -3.86 0.70 0.40
CA TRP A 305 -4.74 -0.47 0.42
C TRP A 305 -5.91 -0.30 1.39
N LEU A 306 -5.62 0.05 2.64
CA LEU A 306 -6.65 0.26 3.67
C LEU A 306 -7.64 1.36 3.28
N GLU A 307 -7.17 2.45 2.68
CA GLU A 307 -8.02 3.53 2.18
C GLU A 307 -9.03 3.01 1.14
N ARG A 308 -8.56 2.24 0.16
CA ARG A 308 -9.40 1.66 -0.88
C ARG A 308 -10.37 0.61 -0.33
N ASP A 309 -9.89 -0.24 0.58
CA ASP A 309 -10.72 -1.25 1.23
C ASP A 309 -11.79 -0.61 2.11
N LEU A 310 -11.51 0.53 2.76
CA LEU A 310 -12.53 1.31 3.46
C LEU A 310 -13.51 1.96 2.47
N ALA A 311 -13.05 2.45 1.33
CA ALA A 311 -13.92 3.04 0.31
C ALA A 311 -14.71 2.02 -0.53
N ASP A 312 -14.41 0.73 -0.44
CA ASP A 312 -15.04 -0.34 -1.21
C ASP A 312 -16.54 -0.52 -0.89
N ALA A 313 -17.33 -1.08 -1.81
CA ALA A 313 -18.77 -1.30 -1.59
C ALA A 313 -19.11 -2.61 -0.87
N GLY A 314 -18.14 -3.52 -0.73
CA GLY A 314 -18.30 -4.81 -0.06
C GLY A 314 -18.61 -4.68 1.43
N ARG A 315 -19.22 -5.72 1.97
CA ARG A 315 -19.56 -5.83 3.39
C ARG A 315 -18.32 -6.00 4.25
N LEU A 316 -18.36 -5.45 5.46
CA LEU A 316 -17.28 -5.60 6.44
C LEU A 316 -17.29 -6.99 7.06
N THR A 317 -18.47 -7.58 7.27
CA THR A 317 -18.67 -8.90 7.85
C THR A 317 -19.34 -9.85 6.85
N ASN A 318 -19.38 -11.15 7.17
CA ASN A 318 -20.15 -12.15 6.40
C ASN A 318 -21.62 -12.23 6.85
N SER A 319 -22.04 -11.42 7.83
CA SER A 319 -23.42 -11.43 8.30
C SER A 319 -24.32 -10.77 7.28
N GLU A 320 -25.57 -11.22 7.18
CA GLU A 320 -26.57 -10.53 6.36
C GLU A 320 -27.08 -9.23 7.01
N ALA A 321 -26.89 -9.06 8.32
CA ALA A 321 -27.36 -7.90 9.07
C ALA A 321 -26.46 -6.67 8.89
N VAL A 322 -27.06 -5.52 8.54
CA VAL A 322 -26.33 -4.23 8.44
C VAL A 322 -25.83 -3.75 9.81
N ALA A 323 -26.48 -4.18 10.90
CA ALA A 323 -26.07 -3.85 12.25
C ALA A 323 -24.64 -4.36 12.57
N ASP A 324 -24.33 -5.59 12.17
CA ASP A 324 -23.04 -6.24 12.41
C ASP A 324 -21.90 -5.51 11.68
N ASP A 325 -22.15 -5.03 10.46
CA ASP A 325 -21.19 -4.19 9.73
C ASP A 325 -20.97 -2.84 10.44
N LYS A 326 -22.00 -2.24 11.02
CA LYS A 326 -21.87 -0.99 11.79
C LYS A 326 -21.11 -1.21 13.10
N GLU A 327 -21.34 -2.32 13.79
CA GLU A 327 -20.60 -2.67 15.00
C GLU A 327 -19.13 -2.96 14.68
N PHE A 328 -18.85 -3.67 13.59
CA PHE A 328 -17.48 -3.91 13.16
C PHE A 328 -16.80 -2.61 12.72
N PHE A 329 -17.52 -1.71 12.05
CA PHE A 329 -17.03 -0.38 11.71
C PHE A 329 -16.63 0.41 12.96
N ASP A 330 -17.41 0.35 14.05
CA ASP A 330 -17.06 1.00 15.31
C ASP A 330 -15.72 0.49 15.86
N THR A 331 -15.42 -0.80 15.69
CA THR A 331 -14.13 -1.39 16.06
C THR A 331 -12.97 -0.82 15.23
N ILE A 332 -13.18 -0.65 13.92
CA ILE A 332 -12.18 -0.05 13.02
C ILE A 332 -11.93 1.42 13.40
N VAL A 333 -13.00 2.20 13.63
CA VAL A 333 -12.90 3.61 14.05
C VAL A 333 -12.13 3.74 15.36
N ALA A 334 -12.45 2.91 16.35
CA ALA A 334 -11.76 2.92 17.64
C ALA A 334 -10.27 2.58 17.52
N ARG A 335 -9.88 1.77 16.55
CA ARG A 335 -8.48 1.43 16.28
C ARG A 335 -7.74 2.53 15.54
N LEU A 336 -8.36 3.12 14.51
CA LEU A 336 -7.71 4.11 13.65
C LEU A 336 -7.61 5.50 14.28
N VAL A 337 -8.62 5.93 15.04
CA VAL A 337 -8.66 7.26 15.65
C VAL A 337 -8.11 7.19 17.06
N THR A 338 -6.85 7.59 17.22
CA THR A 338 -6.14 7.59 18.50
C THR A 338 -6.08 8.99 19.10
N ASP A 339 -5.67 9.09 20.37
CA ASP A 339 -5.45 10.38 21.03
C ASP A 339 -4.20 11.13 20.53
N ARG A 340 -3.43 10.52 19.61
CA ARG A 340 -2.23 11.13 19.00
C ARG A 340 -2.44 11.51 17.53
N GLY A 341 -3.58 11.17 16.94
CA GLY A 341 -3.81 11.31 15.51
C GLY A 341 -4.55 10.11 14.92
N ILE A 342 -4.80 10.18 13.62
CA ILE A 342 -5.34 9.06 12.85
C ILE A 342 -4.19 8.22 12.31
N ILE A 343 -4.20 6.91 12.57
CA ILE A 343 -3.29 5.96 11.96
C ILE A 343 -3.50 6.02 10.43
N GLY A 344 -2.44 6.25 9.65
CA GLY A 344 -2.52 6.45 8.20
C GLY A 344 -2.99 7.85 7.76
N GLY A 345 -3.26 8.75 8.71
CA GLY A 345 -3.54 10.17 8.45
C GLY A 345 -4.86 10.42 7.72
N ARG A 346 -4.89 11.50 6.94
CA ARG A 346 -6.09 11.98 6.24
C ARG A 346 -6.73 10.95 5.32
N ALA A 347 -5.93 10.21 4.56
CA ALA A 347 -6.41 9.18 3.63
C ALA A 347 -7.39 8.21 4.30
N LEU A 348 -7.02 7.68 5.49
CA LEU A 348 -7.92 6.79 6.22
C LEU A 348 -9.09 7.52 6.89
N ALA A 349 -8.94 8.80 7.27
CA ALA A 349 -10.06 9.61 7.75
C ALA A 349 -11.14 9.78 6.67
N VAL A 350 -10.72 10.03 5.42
CA VAL A 350 -11.61 10.10 4.25
C VAL A 350 -12.22 8.72 3.99
N GLY A 351 -11.41 7.65 3.98
CA GLY A 351 -11.89 6.28 3.82
C GLY A 351 -12.94 5.86 4.87
N LEU A 352 -12.76 6.24 6.15
CA LEU A 352 -13.76 6.03 7.21
C LEU A 352 -15.08 6.75 6.91
N THR A 353 -14.99 7.98 6.40
CA THR A 353 -16.15 8.80 6.02
C THR A 353 -16.90 8.16 4.86
N ASP A 354 -16.19 7.75 3.81
CA ASP A 354 -16.78 7.10 2.64
C ASP A 354 -17.40 5.75 3.00
N ARG A 355 -16.74 4.96 3.85
CA ARG A 355 -17.29 3.70 4.39
C ARG A 355 -18.61 3.95 5.10
N TRP A 356 -18.64 4.92 6.02
CA TRP A 356 -19.84 5.22 6.78
C TRP A 356 -20.97 5.77 5.89
N ALA A 357 -20.64 6.58 4.88
CA ALA A 357 -21.60 7.05 3.89
C ALA A 357 -22.29 5.88 3.18
N ARG A 358 -21.53 4.84 2.81
CA ARG A 358 -22.08 3.62 2.21
C ARG A 358 -22.94 2.81 3.19
N LEU A 359 -22.47 2.61 4.42
CA LEU A 359 -23.22 1.85 5.45
C LEU A 359 -24.55 2.50 5.84
N THR A 360 -24.68 3.81 5.63
CA THR A 360 -25.91 4.58 5.90
C THR A 360 -26.66 4.98 4.62
N ASN A 361 -26.15 4.58 3.46
CA ASN A 361 -26.70 4.86 2.13
C ASN A 361 -26.97 6.37 1.91
N VAL A 362 -26.03 7.22 2.35
CA VAL A 362 -26.08 8.67 2.16
C VAL A 362 -25.06 9.11 1.11
N GLY A 363 -25.49 9.93 0.14
CA GLY A 363 -24.66 10.37 -0.99
C GLY A 363 -24.71 11.88 -1.24
N GLY A 364 -23.82 12.36 -2.11
CA GLY A 364 -23.68 13.78 -2.45
C GLY A 364 -23.06 14.64 -1.34
N ALA A 365 -23.00 15.96 -1.55
CA ALA A 365 -22.36 16.89 -0.60
C ALA A 365 -23.03 16.87 0.79
N MET A 366 -24.37 16.85 0.82
CA MET A 366 -25.13 16.73 2.07
C MET A 366 -24.94 15.34 2.73
N GLY A 367 -24.84 14.28 1.93
CA GLY A 367 -24.54 12.94 2.43
C GLY A 367 -23.15 12.86 3.05
N ARG A 368 -22.14 13.48 2.43
CA ARG A 368 -20.78 13.59 2.98
C ARG A 368 -20.76 14.32 4.33
N LYS A 369 -21.50 15.43 4.46
CA LYS A 369 -21.68 16.12 5.76
C LYS A 369 -22.23 15.16 6.82
N ARG A 370 -23.34 14.49 6.54
CA ARG A 370 -23.98 13.53 7.45
C ARG A 370 -23.07 12.35 7.76
N ALA A 371 -22.27 11.93 6.79
CA ALA A 371 -21.34 10.84 6.98
C ALA A 371 -20.23 11.22 7.96
N MET A 372 -19.66 12.42 7.82
CA MET A 372 -18.67 12.94 8.77
C MET A 372 -19.24 13.09 10.18
N GLU A 373 -20.46 13.63 10.29
CA GLU A 373 -21.17 13.73 11.57
C GLU A 373 -21.36 12.35 12.19
N GLY A 374 -21.75 11.36 11.38
CA GLY A 374 -21.92 9.99 11.84
C GLY A 374 -20.63 9.33 12.34
N VAL A 375 -19.50 9.47 11.62
CA VAL A 375 -18.19 8.98 12.11
C VAL A 375 -17.79 9.69 13.40
N ARG A 376 -17.93 11.02 13.45
CA ARG A 376 -17.65 11.82 14.64
C ARG A 376 -18.50 11.37 15.82
N ASP A 377 -19.76 11.05 15.62
CA ASP A 377 -20.68 10.66 16.69
C ASP A 377 -20.39 9.26 17.25
N LYS A 378 -19.65 8.42 16.50
CA LYS A 378 -19.09 7.15 17.01
C LYS A 378 -17.90 7.32 17.96
N LEU A 379 -17.22 8.46 17.90
CA LEU A 379 -16.07 8.73 18.78
C LEU A 379 -16.56 9.15 20.16
N VAL A 380 -16.05 8.53 21.22
CA VAL A 380 -16.48 8.83 22.60
C VAL A 380 -15.86 10.14 23.10
N SER A 381 -14.54 10.32 22.95
CA SER A 381 -13.84 11.50 23.47
C SER A 381 -13.96 12.71 22.55
N GLY A 382 -14.15 13.90 23.12
CA GLY A 382 -14.15 15.16 22.38
C GLY A 382 -12.82 15.41 21.68
N LYS A 383 -11.71 14.99 22.29
CA LYS A 383 -10.38 15.06 21.66
C LYS A 383 -10.30 14.26 20.36
N ARG A 384 -10.76 13.01 20.35
CA ARG A 384 -10.74 12.18 19.13
C ARG A 384 -11.65 12.75 18.05
N LYS A 385 -12.80 13.33 18.44
CA LYS A 385 -13.68 14.07 17.51
C LYS A 385 -12.94 15.22 16.83
N PHE A 386 -12.19 16.03 17.60
CA PHE A 386 -11.35 17.07 17.02
C PHE A 386 -10.26 16.51 16.12
N ILE A 387 -9.51 15.50 16.56
CA ILE A 387 -8.46 14.86 15.76
C ILE A 387 -8.99 14.39 14.41
N TYR A 388 -10.18 13.78 14.39
CA TYR A 388 -10.83 13.35 13.15
C TYR A 388 -11.21 14.53 12.25
N LEU A 389 -11.84 15.57 12.79
CA LEU A 389 -12.20 16.75 11.99
C LEU A 389 -10.97 17.48 11.43
N LEU A 390 -9.90 17.61 12.23
CA LEU A 390 -8.64 18.20 11.80
C LEU A 390 -8.00 17.38 10.67
N ALA A 391 -7.99 16.06 10.80
CA ALA A 391 -7.44 15.17 9.78
C ALA A 391 -8.22 15.21 8.45
N MET A 392 -9.48 15.62 8.46
CA MET A 392 -10.29 15.75 7.23
C MET A 392 -9.94 17.01 6.43
N TYR A 393 -9.40 18.05 7.07
CA TYR A 393 -9.06 19.31 6.42
C TYR A 393 -7.94 19.14 5.40
N ASP A 394 -8.06 19.84 4.26
CA ASP A 394 -7.04 19.85 3.22
C ASP A 394 -7.00 21.19 2.49
N PRO A 395 -5.89 21.94 2.58
CA PRO A 395 -5.74 23.22 1.88
C PRO A 395 -6.01 23.16 0.37
N LYS A 396 -5.85 21.98 -0.26
CA LYS A 396 -6.02 21.77 -1.70
C LYS A 396 -7.42 21.30 -2.09
N ALA A 397 -8.28 20.97 -1.12
CA ALA A 397 -9.66 20.59 -1.39
C ALA A 397 -10.50 21.79 -1.84
N ASP A 398 -11.68 21.51 -2.42
CA ASP A 398 -12.60 22.56 -2.84
C ASP A 398 -13.09 23.39 -1.63
N ALA A 399 -13.36 24.68 -1.87
CA ALA A 399 -13.73 25.62 -0.82
C ALA A 399 -15.01 25.21 -0.07
N ALA A 400 -15.95 24.52 -0.72
CA ALA A 400 -17.18 24.07 -0.07
C ALA A 400 -16.91 22.92 0.92
N THR A 401 -16.06 21.96 0.55
CA THR A 401 -15.61 20.88 1.44
C THR A 401 -14.85 21.44 2.64
N ASN A 402 -13.92 22.38 2.44
CA ASN A 402 -13.19 22.99 3.55
C ASN A 402 -14.10 23.83 4.46
N ALA A 403 -14.99 24.64 3.89
CA ALA A 403 -15.94 25.43 4.67
C ALA A 403 -16.85 24.53 5.54
N LEU A 404 -17.22 23.35 5.05
CA LEU A 404 -17.99 22.38 5.82
C LEU A 404 -17.21 21.86 7.04
N ILE A 405 -15.93 21.52 6.87
CA ILE A 405 -15.07 21.04 7.95
C ILE A 405 -14.83 22.17 8.97
N GLU A 406 -14.49 23.38 8.49
CA GLU A 406 -14.29 24.56 9.33
C GLU A 406 -15.52 24.91 10.17
N ASN A 407 -16.72 24.84 9.57
CA ASN A 407 -17.97 25.06 10.30
C ASN A 407 -18.17 24.00 11.39
N GLN A 408 -17.92 22.71 11.09
CA GLN A 408 -18.01 21.67 12.12
C GLN A 408 -16.98 21.87 13.24
N VAL A 409 -15.74 22.22 12.93
CA VAL A 409 -14.70 22.52 13.94
C VAL A 409 -15.11 23.72 14.80
N ARG A 410 -15.76 24.74 14.21
CA ARG A 410 -16.24 25.94 14.91
C ARG A 410 -17.45 25.69 15.80
N ASP A 411 -18.40 24.91 15.31
CA ASP A 411 -19.65 24.62 16.03
C ASP A 411 -19.43 23.62 17.16
N PHE A 412 -18.43 22.74 17.02
CA PHE A 412 -18.19 21.65 17.95
C PHE A 412 -17.88 22.10 19.39
N PRO A 413 -17.06 23.15 19.66
CA PRO A 413 -16.95 23.75 21.00
C PRO A 413 -18.29 24.12 21.64
N GLY A 414 -19.24 24.66 20.87
CA GLY A 414 -20.58 25.04 21.34
C GLY A 414 -21.51 23.84 21.58
N GLN A 415 -21.15 22.65 21.10
CA GLN A 415 -21.82 21.38 21.43
C GLN A 415 -21.23 20.73 22.69
N LEU A 416 -20.01 21.13 23.06
CA LEU A 416 -19.27 20.70 24.24
C LEU A 416 -19.56 21.62 25.45
N ASN A 417 -20.82 22.03 25.63
CA ASN A 417 -21.29 22.94 26.70
C ASN A 417 -20.99 22.48 28.14
N ALA A 418 -20.43 21.28 28.32
CA ALA A 418 -19.83 20.84 29.57
C ALA A 418 -18.45 20.26 29.28
N ILE A 419 -17.43 20.72 30.01
CA ILE A 419 -16.05 20.19 29.99
C ILE A 419 -16.04 18.64 30.15
N GLN A 420 -17.04 18.09 30.84
CA GLN A 420 -17.28 16.66 31.00
C GLN A 420 -17.47 15.90 29.68
N LYS A 421 -18.03 16.52 28.62
CA LYS A 421 -18.19 15.90 27.30
C LYS A 421 -16.92 15.92 26.45
N ILE A 422 -15.95 16.78 26.80
CA ILE A 422 -14.68 16.90 26.10
C ILE A 422 -13.78 15.71 26.44
N ALA A 423 -13.75 15.36 27.72
CA ALA A 423 -12.99 14.24 28.25
C ALA A 423 -13.89 13.41 29.19
N PRO A 424 -14.80 12.59 28.64
CA PRO A 424 -15.75 11.81 29.43
C PRO A 424 -15.05 10.79 30.36
N GLU A 425 -13.86 10.34 29.99
CA GLU A 425 -13.04 9.41 30.77
C GLU A 425 -12.19 10.10 31.86
N ALA A 426 -12.09 11.44 31.83
CA ALA A 426 -11.27 12.19 32.77
C ALA A 426 -11.94 12.28 34.15
N ARG A 427 -11.35 11.56 35.11
CA ARG A 427 -11.82 11.46 36.50
C ARG A 427 -11.62 12.74 37.32
N THR A 428 -10.71 13.62 36.91
CA THR A 428 -10.40 14.87 37.64
C THR A 428 -10.56 16.11 36.76
N GLU A 429 -10.84 17.26 37.37
CA GLU A 429 -10.92 18.55 36.68
C GLU A 429 -9.59 18.95 36.04
N LYS A 430 -8.46 18.67 36.71
CA LYS A 430 -7.12 18.88 36.16
C LYS A 430 -6.91 18.12 34.85
N THR A 431 -7.25 16.84 34.81
CA THR A 431 -7.13 16.01 33.60
C THR A 431 -8.04 16.52 32.49
N ARG A 432 -9.25 16.98 32.82
CA ARG A 432 -10.15 17.59 31.83
C ARG A 432 -9.58 18.86 31.22
N LEU A 433 -9.00 19.75 32.05
CA LEU A 433 -8.35 20.98 31.56
C LEU A 433 -7.13 20.67 30.70
N GLN A 434 -6.36 19.62 31.01
CA GLN A 434 -5.25 19.16 30.18
C GLN A 434 -5.72 18.67 28.80
N GLU A 435 -6.84 17.96 28.73
CA GLU A 435 -7.44 17.53 27.45
C GLU A 435 -7.96 18.72 26.62
N VAL A 436 -8.58 19.71 27.27
CA VAL A 436 -8.97 20.97 26.61
C VAL A 436 -7.75 21.71 26.05
N ALA A 437 -6.68 21.82 26.84
CA ALA A 437 -5.44 22.44 26.40
C ALA A 437 -4.79 21.67 25.24
N ALA A 438 -4.81 20.33 25.28
CA ALA A 438 -4.31 19.50 24.20
C ALA A 438 -5.09 19.70 22.90
N ILE A 439 -6.41 19.82 22.97
CA ILE A 439 -7.26 20.14 21.80
C ILE A 439 -6.92 21.53 21.26
N GLN A 440 -6.79 22.52 22.14
CA GLN A 440 -6.42 23.88 21.71
C GLN A 440 -5.09 23.88 20.98
N GLN A 441 -4.11 23.13 21.51
CA GLN A 441 -2.79 23.03 20.92
C GLN A 441 -2.85 22.32 19.54
N LEU A 442 -3.61 21.22 19.42
CA LEU A 442 -3.86 20.55 18.13
C LEU A 442 -4.48 21.48 17.07
N VAL A 443 -5.38 22.37 17.46
CA VAL A 443 -5.97 23.36 16.53
C VAL A 443 -4.93 24.40 16.12
N LEU A 444 -4.10 24.86 17.05
CA LEU A 444 -3.03 25.83 16.76
C LEU A 444 -1.95 25.28 15.83
N ASP A 445 -1.62 23.99 15.98
CA ASP A 445 -0.63 23.30 15.16
C ASP A 445 -1.22 22.84 13.81
N SER A 446 -2.53 22.98 13.58
CA SER A 446 -3.19 22.57 12.35
C SER A 446 -3.02 23.57 11.20
N GLU A 447 -3.18 23.10 9.97
CA GLU A 447 -3.14 23.94 8.75
C GLU A 447 -4.44 24.74 8.52
N LEU A 448 -5.36 24.74 9.50
CA LEU A 448 -6.60 25.51 9.38
C LEU A 448 -6.28 27.01 9.28
N PRO A 449 -6.97 27.78 8.41
CA PRO A 449 -6.68 29.18 8.24
C PRO A 449 -6.87 29.90 9.57
N THR A 450 -5.89 30.70 9.99
CA THR A 450 -5.92 31.43 11.27
C THR A 450 -6.97 32.55 11.20
N ARG A 451 -8.24 32.17 11.41
CA ARG A 451 -9.37 33.04 11.75
C ARG A 451 -10.27 32.38 12.79
N PHE A 452 -9.71 31.53 13.64
CA PHE A 452 -10.36 31.19 14.90
C PHE A 452 -10.32 32.43 15.77
N GLY A 453 -11.40 33.22 15.73
CA GLY A 453 -11.66 34.33 16.64
C GLY A 453 -11.86 33.87 18.09
N ILE A 454 -10.99 33.00 18.59
CA ILE A 454 -10.81 32.76 20.02
C ILE A 454 -10.18 34.05 20.53
N ARG A 455 -11.02 35.02 20.93
CA ARG A 455 -10.56 36.25 21.57
C ARG A 455 -9.63 35.85 22.71
N HIS A 456 -8.35 36.22 22.57
CA HIS A 456 -7.42 36.27 23.69
C HIS A 456 -8.08 37.08 24.81
N ARG A 457 -8.37 36.44 25.95
CA ARG A 457 -8.21 37.15 27.22
C ARG A 457 -6.71 37.14 27.49
N PRO A 458 -6.03 38.30 27.53
CA PRO A 458 -4.64 38.33 27.94
C PRO A 458 -4.58 37.92 29.42
N SER A 459 -4.08 36.72 29.69
CA SER A 459 -3.64 36.33 31.02
C SER A 459 -2.39 37.14 31.34
N SER A 460 -2.57 38.14 32.20
CA SER A 460 -1.53 38.89 32.87
C SER A 460 -0.65 37.95 33.71
N ILE A 461 0.42 37.42 33.12
CA ILE A 461 1.62 37.02 33.85
C ILE A 461 2.80 37.58 33.06
N ALA A 462 3.09 38.84 33.37
CA ALA A 462 4.36 39.44 33.05
C ALA A 462 5.47 38.71 33.82
N SER A 463 6.63 38.64 33.15
CA SER A 463 7.97 38.64 33.74
C SER A 463 8.27 37.55 34.78
N TYR A 464 8.95 36.47 34.37
CA TYR A 464 10.16 36.01 35.08
C TYR A 464 11.09 35.23 34.14
N ARG A 465 12.08 35.98 33.65
CA ARG A 465 13.50 35.62 33.44
C ARG A 465 13.83 34.33 32.69
N ASN A 466 14.35 34.50 31.48
CA ASN A 466 15.54 33.75 31.05
C ASN A 466 16.44 34.65 30.18
N THR A 467 17.46 35.26 30.80
CA THR A 467 18.62 35.80 30.09
C THR A 467 19.81 34.92 30.42
N SER A 468 20.05 33.98 29.51
CA SER A 468 21.35 33.63 28.95
C SER A 468 22.60 33.94 29.80
N SER A 469 23.19 32.84 30.27
CA SER A 469 24.61 32.70 30.54
C SER A 469 25.45 33.15 29.34
N HIS A 470 26.19 34.24 29.48
CA HIS A 470 27.53 34.44 28.89
C HIS A 470 28.06 35.81 29.31
N LYS A 471 29.01 35.82 30.27
CA LYS A 471 30.25 36.62 30.24
C LYS A 471 30.98 36.44 31.57
N ALA A 472 32.06 35.68 31.51
CA ALA A 472 33.15 35.75 32.46
C ALA A 472 34.21 36.75 31.92
N SER A 473 34.94 37.36 32.86
CA SER A 473 36.11 38.25 32.70
C SER A 473 35.83 39.69 32.26
N LEU A 474 35.97 40.64 33.20
CA LEU A 474 37.13 41.56 33.27
C LEU A 474 36.97 42.61 34.39
N SER A 475 38.05 42.72 35.17
CA SER A 475 38.60 43.88 35.90
C SER A 475 37.82 44.60 37.01
N ALA A 476 38.54 44.69 38.13
CA ALA A 476 38.32 45.51 39.30
C ALA A 476 38.43 47.04 39.07
N SER A 477 37.87 47.78 40.04
CA SER A 477 38.18 49.16 40.53
C SER A 477 36.88 49.95 40.72
N THR A 478 36.42 50.17 41.95
CA THR A 478 36.76 51.30 42.84
C THR A 478 36.34 52.65 42.26
N ILE A 479 35.34 53.30 42.88
CA ILE A 479 35.12 54.74 43.18
C ILE A 479 33.69 54.84 43.75
N ARG A 480 33.50 54.84 45.08
CA ARG A 480 33.27 56.01 45.96
C ARG A 480 32.19 56.98 45.48
N SER A 481 31.02 56.94 46.12
CA SER A 481 30.62 57.86 47.21
C SER A 481 29.39 57.32 47.93
#